data_AF-A0A349XTV7-F1
#
_entry.id   AF-A0A349XTV7-F1
#
_cell.length_a   1.000
_cell.length_b   1.000
_cell.length_c   1.000
_cell.angle_alpha   90.00
_cell.angle_beta   90.00
_cell.angle_gamma   90.00
#
_symmetry.space_group_name_H-M   'P 1'
#
loop_
_entity.id
_entity.type
_entity.pdbx_description
1 polymer ?
#
loop_
_entity_poly.entity_id
_entity_poly.type
_entity_poly.pdbx_seq_one_letter_code
_entity_poly.pdbx_strand_id
1 'polypeptide(L)'
;MGLSAEKSGADCQTVATAKARDRDGIWIRQFIVTEPVDEQVRLQTALRVAESLRKVEAGHLIQISVLDSKGPTTVSGMRGRAIGAQVILIPSPVSDAEKQKGEFSGFSIEGGAGSDGEFHGLRFNAKPEDLAAIAAGIDDATGCSNDLEMPAPAKS
;
A
#
# COMPACT_ATOMS: atom_id res chain seq x y z
N MET A 1 -4.80 -27.31 -4.66
CA MET A 1 -4.19 -26.18 -5.39
C MET A 1 -4.62 -24.90 -4.69
N GLY A 2 -3.72 -23.97 -4.32
CA GLY A 2 -4.16 -22.61 -3.93
C GLY A 2 -3.42 -21.81 -2.86
N LEU A 3 -2.19 -22.14 -2.41
CA LEU A 3 -1.51 -21.35 -1.35
C LEU A 3 -0.78 -20.08 -1.84
N SER A 4 -0.71 -19.82 -3.15
CA SER A 4 0.06 -18.68 -3.69
C SER A 4 -0.73 -17.37 -3.75
N ALA A 5 -2.07 -17.42 -3.73
CA ALA A 5 -2.91 -16.22 -3.72
C ALA A 5 -2.98 -15.57 -2.32
N GLU A 6 -2.85 -16.38 -1.26
CA GLU A 6 -2.96 -15.90 0.14
C GLU A 6 -1.80 -15.01 0.60
N LYS A 7 -0.66 -15.04 -0.10
CA LYS A 7 0.51 -14.22 0.25
C LYS A 7 0.59 -12.88 -0.49
N SER A 8 -0.12 -12.75 -1.61
CA SER A 8 0.03 -11.62 -2.53
C SER A 8 -1.09 -10.57 -2.38
N GLY A 9 -2.05 -10.78 -1.48
CA GLY A 9 -3.20 -9.89 -1.33
C GLY A 9 -4.22 -10.04 -2.47
N ALA A 10 -5.08 -9.03 -2.62
CA ALA A 10 -6.15 -9.01 -3.60
C ALA A 10 -5.73 -8.36 -4.93
N ASP A 11 -6.53 -8.62 -5.97
CA ASP A 11 -6.54 -7.80 -7.17
C ASP A 11 -6.94 -6.36 -6.81
N CYS A 12 -6.29 -5.40 -7.47
CA CYS A 12 -6.46 -3.99 -7.17
C CYS A 12 -6.32 -3.11 -8.41
N GLN A 13 -6.84 -1.90 -8.32
CA GLN A 13 -6.69 -0.86 -9.34
C GLN A 13 -6.12 0.42 -8.72
N THR A 14 -5.12 1.02 -9.38
CA THR A 14 -4.61 2.33 -9.00
C THR A 14 -5.56 3.42 -9.45
N VAL A 15 -6.07 4.22 -8.50
CA VAL A 15 -7.02 5.31 -8.76
C VAL A 15 -6.38 6.68 -8.70
N ALA A 16 -5.29 6.84 -7.96
CA ALA A 16 -4.51 8.07 -7.95
C ALA A 16 -3.08 7.82 -7.47
N THR A 17 -2.13 8.55 -8.09
CA THR A 17 -0.75 8.62 -7.62
C THR A 17 -0.37 10.10 -7.51
N ALA A 18 0.05 10.52 -6.32
CA ALA A 18 0.58 11.84 -6.05
C ALA A 18 2.05 11.74 -5.67
N LYS A 19 2.90 12.48 -6.39
CA LYS A 19 4.34 12.55 -6.11
C LYS A 19 4.68 13.95 -5.62
N ALA A 20 5.44 14.02 -4.54
CA ALA A 20 6.04 15.26 -4.05
C ALA A 20 7.54 15.03 -3.93
N ARG A 21 8.34 16.06 -4.17
CA ARG A 21 9.79 16.01 -3.93
C ARG A 21 10.14 17.00 -2.84
N ASP A 22 10.91 16.55 -1.87
CA ASP A 22 11.50 17.38 -0.82
C ASP A 22 13.02 17.20 -0.78
N ARG A 23 13.63 17.59 0.35
CA ARG A 23 15.07 17.52 0.60
C ARG A 23 15.59 16.09 0.76
N ASP A 24 14.73 15.16 1.18
CA ASP A 24 15.11 13.80 1.55
C ASP A 24 14.78 12.83 0.39
N GLY A 25 13.82 13.17 -0.48
CA GLY A 25 13.69 12.55 -1.80
C GLY A 25 12.29 12.70 -2.41
N ILE A 26 11.87 11.68 -3.16
CA ILE A 26 10.50 11.62 -3.71
C ILE A 26 9.61 10.92 -2.69
N TRP A 27 8.54 11.60 -2.28
CA TRP A 27 7.41 11.00 -1.58
C TRP A 27 6.33 10.60 -2.59
N ILE A 28 6.10 9.29 -2.69
CA ILE A 28 5.05 8.69 -3.51
C ILE A 28 3.86 8.35 -2.60
N ARG A 29 2.68 8.90 -2.92
CA ARG A 29 1.41 8.53 -2.31
C ARG A 29 0.53 7.91 -3.36
N GLN A 30 0.19 6.65 -3.18
CA GLN A 30 -0.67 5.92 -4.09
C GLN A 30 -1.95 5.48 -3.39
N PHE A 31 -3.05 5.63 -4.09
CA PHE A 31 -4.38 5.22 -3.68
C PHE A 31 -4.82 4.10 -4.60
N ILE A 32 -5.16 2.97 -3.99
CA ILE A 32 -5.61 1.78 -4.69
C ILE A 32 -6.99 1.38 -4.19
N VAL A 33 -7.79 0.79 -5.06
CA VAL A 33 -9.08 0.20 -4.71
C VAL A 33 -9.01 -1.31 -4.86
N THR A 34 -9.71 -2.01 -3.99
CA THR A 34 -9.96 -3.45 -4.11
C THR A 34 -11.47 -3.70 -4.05
N GLU A 35 -11.90 -4.88 -4.49
CA GLU A 35 -13.19 -5.41 -4.04
C GLU A 35 -13.21 -5.60 -2.52
N PRO A 36 -14.39 -5.74 -1.89
CA PRO A 36 -14.49 -6.01 -0.46
C PRO A 36 -13.73 -7.29 -0.09
N VAL A 37 -12.68 -7.15 0.72
CA VAL A 37 -11.83 -8.23 1.25
C VAL A 37 -11.59 -8.01 2.74
N ASP A 38 -10.95 -8.95 3.43
CA ASP A 38 -10.65 -8.82 4.86
C ASP A 38 -9.46 -7.88 5.15
N GLU A 39 -9.35 -7.40 6.38
CA GLU A 39 -8.33 -6.43 6.80
C GLU A 39 -6.89 -6.90 6.57
N GLN A 40 -6.63 -8.20 6.72
CA GLN A 40 -5.31 -8.76 6.51
C GLN A 40 -4.95 -8.80 5.03
N VAL A 41 -5.92 -9.12 4.17
CA VAL A 41 -5.77 -9.10 2.71
C VAL A 41 -5.50 -7.68 2.21
N ARG A 42 -6.21 -6.67 2.75
CA ARG A 42 -5.93 -5.26 2.42
C ARG A 42 -4.51 -4.86 2.79
N LEU A 43 -4.03 -5.25 3.97
CA LEU A 43 -2.68 -4.92 4.44
C LEU A 43 -1.60 -5.58 3.57
N GLN A 44 -1.77 -6.86 3.24
CA GLN A 44 -0.87 -7.59 2.34
C GLN A 44 -0.84 -6.96 0.94
N THR A 45 -2.01 -6.57 0.42
CA THR A 45 -2.11 -5.87 -0.88
C THR A 45 -1.31 -4.56 -0.86
N ALA A 46 -1.43 -3.77 0.21
CA ALA A 46 -0.68 -2.53 0.35
C ALA A 46 0.84 -2.78 0.41
N LEU A 47 1.29 -3.82 1.13
CA LEU A 47 2.70 -4.21 1.17
C LEU A 47 3.22 -4.65 -0.20
N ARG A 48 2.48 -5.50 -0.92
CA ARG A 48 2.86 -5.96 -2.27
C ARG A 48 3.07 -4.77 -3.22
N VAL A 49 2.14 -3.82 -3.22
CA VAL A 49 2.23 -2.65 -4.10
C VAL A 49 3.38 -1.72 -3.69
N ALA A 50 3.60 -1.52 -2.38
CA ALA A 50 4.74 -0.75 -1.89
C ALA A 50 6.08 -1.35 -2.33
N GLU A 51 6.20 -2.68 -2.22
CA GLU A 51 7.35 -3.47 -2.69
C GLU A 51 7.56 -3.36 -4.20
N SER A 52 6.46 -3.39 -4.97
CA SER A 52 6.52 -3.21 -6.42
C SER A 52 7.08 -1.83 -6.77
N LEU A 53 6.57 -0.77 -6.13
CA LEU A 53 7.06 0.58 -6.34
C LEU A 53 8.51 0.77 -5.90
N ARG A 54 8.96 0.14 -4.81
CA ARG A 54 10.37 0.17 -4.36
C ARG A 54 11.33 -0.32 -5.45
N LYS A 55 10.91 -1.31 -6.26
CA LYS A 55 11.72 -1.87 -7.35
C LYS A 55 11.77 -0.97 -8.59
N VAL A 56 10.70 -0.20 -8.83
CA VAL A 56 10.53 0.58 -10.06
C VAL A 56 11.02 2.03 -9.89
N GLU A 57 10.84 2.61 -8.71
CA GLU A 57 11.14 4.01 -8.44
C GLU A 57 11.83 4.19 -7.09
N ALA A 58 12.92 4.96 -7.08
CA ALA A 58 13.65 5.31 -5.88
C ALA A 58 12.89 6.37 -5.05
N GLY A 59 11.75 5.98 -4.48
CA GLY A 59 11.00 6.77 -3.52
C GLY A 59 11.70 6.75 -2.16
N HIS A 60 11.88 7.94 -1.57
CA HIS A 60 12.32 8.06 -0.17
C HIS A 60 11.22 7.58 0.79
N LEU A 61 9.98 7.91 0.46
CA LEU A 61 8.80 7.50 1.21
C LEU A 61 7.72 7.03 0.24
N ILE A 62 7.27 5.79 0.40
CA ILE A 62 6.21 5.19 -0.40
C ILE A 62 5.03 4.91 0.53
N GLN A 63 3.89 5.53 0.25
CA GLN A 63 2.67 5.36 1.04
C GLN A 63 1.57 4.80 0.15
N ILE A 64 1.07 3.63 0.49
CA ILE A 64 -0.06 2.97 -0.19
C ILE A 64 -1.27 3.03 0.70
N SER A 65 -2.37 3.61 0.22
CA SER A 65 -3.65 3.63 0.90
C SER A 65 -4.66 2.79 0.14
N VAL A 66 -5.33 1.87 0.84
CA VAL A 66 -6.31 0.94 0.28
C VAL A 66 -7.72 1.43 0.60
N LEU A 67 -8.52 1.60 -0.44
CA LEU A 67 -9.92 1.96 -0.39
C LEU A 67 -10.79 0.78 -0.86
N ASP A 68 -12.07 0.84 -0.48
CA ASP A 68 -13.09 -0.05 -1.05
C ASP A 68 -13.56 0.47 -2.43
N SER A 69 -13.99 -0.43 -3.30
CA SER A 69 -14.53 -0.09 -4.63
C SER A 69 -15.77 0.82 -4.57
N LYS A 70 -16.50 0.84 -3.44
CA LYS A 70 -17.63 1.76 -3.19
C LYS A 70 -17.21 3.12 -2.64
N GLY A 71 -15.92 3.29 -2.33
CA GLY A 71 -15.37 4.49 -1.71
C GLY A 71 -15.32 5.71 -2.65
N PRO A 72 -14.79 6.83 -2.14
CA PRO A 72 -14.71 8.08 -2.90
C PRO A 72 -13.75 7.97 -4.09
N THR A 73 -14.17 8.52 -5.23
CA THR A 73 -13.38 8.56 -6.48
C THR A 73 -12.54 9.82 -6.64
N THR A 74 -12.65 10.79 -5.73
CA THR A 74 -11.87 12.03 -5.76
C THR A 74 -10.77 12.02 -4.69
N VAL A 75 -9.57 12.50 -5.04
CA VAL A 75 -8.41 12.53 -4.12
C VAL A 75 -8.71 13.27 -2.82
N SER A 76 -9.54 14.31 -2.85
CA SER A 76 -9.98 15.01 -1.64
C SER A 76 -10.78 14.12 -0.68
N GLY A 77 -11.52 13.15 -1.20
CA GLY A 77 -12.30 12.20 -0.41
C GLY A 77 -11.49 10.99 0.07
N MET A 78 -10.36 10.68 -0.56
CA MET A 78 -9.50 9.52 -0.26
C MET A 78 -8.69 9.71 1.05
N ARG A 79 -9.38 9.88 2.17
CA ARG A 79 -8.79 10.18 3.49
C ARG A 79 -9.69 9.69 4.61
N GLY A 80 -9.15 9.65 5.83
CA GLY A 80 -9.93 9.31 7.02
C GLY A 80 -10.52 7.90 6.89
N ARG A 81 -11.84 7.78 7.10
CA ARG A 81 -12.54 6.49 7.09
C ARG A 81 -12.66 5.85 5.72
N ALA A 82 -12.37 6.56 4.63
CA ALA A 82 -12.29 5.94 3.30
C ALA A 82 -11.10 4.97 3.16
N ILE A 83 -10.14 4.99 4.10
CA ILE A 83 -8.92 4.16 4.05
C ILE A 83 -9.08 2.97 5.01
N GLY A 84 -9.16 1.76 4.45
CA GLY A 84 -9.29 0.51 5.20
C GLY A 84 -7.96 -0.14 5.56
N ALA A 85 -6.88 0.21 4.86
CA ALA A 85 -5.51 -0.12 5.23
C ALA A 85 -4.53 0.89 4.66
N GLN A 86 -3.38 1.03 5.31
CA GLN A 86 -2.29 1.86 4.80
C GLN A 86 -0.95 1.28 5.19
N VAL A 87 0.00 1.33 4.26
CA VAL A 87 1.39 0.97 4.47
C VAL A 87 2.27 2.14 4.07
N ILE A 88 3.29 2.40 4.87
CA ILE A 88 4.37 3.33 4.59
C ILE A 88 5.68 2.52 4.60
N LEU A 89 6.40 2.64 3.50
CA LEU A 89 7.72 2.08 3.27
C LEU A 89 8.74 3.21 3.13
N ILE A 90 9.77 3.18 3.96
CA ILE A 90 10.91 4.10 3.95
C ILE A 90 12.17 3.27 3.67
N PRO A 91 12.56 3.07 2.39
CA PRO A 91 13.64 2.15 2.04
C PRO A 91 15.00 2.52 2.63
N SER A 92 15.22 3.81 2.93
CA SER A 92 16.47 4.30 3.52
C SER A 92 16.19 5.45 4.49
N PRO A 93 15.86 5.14 5.76
CA PRO A 93 15.59 6.15 6.79
C PRO A 93 16.80 7.07 7.02
N VAL A 94 16.63 8.39 6.88
CA VAL A 94 17.73 9.37 7.01
C VAL A 94 17.69 10.11 8.35
N SER A 95 16.50 10.36 8.87
CA SER A 95 16.29 11.04 10.15
C SER A 95 16.08 10.06 11.31
N ASP A 96 16.33 10.52 12.53
CA ASP A 96 16.13 9.68 13.72
C ASP A 96 14.65 9.34 13.95
N ALA A 97 13.73 10.22 13.54
CA ALA A 97 12.29 9.96 13.59
C ALA A 97 11.90 8.82 12.63
N GLU A 98 12.49 8.74 11.45
CA GLU A 98 12.24 7.65 10.50
C GLU A 98 12.87 6.35 10.98
N LYS A 99 14.10 6.39 11.53
CA LYS A 99 14.74 5.21 12.12
C LYS A 99 13.93 4.62 13.26
N GLN A 100 13.29 5.45 14.08
CA GLN A 100 12.39 4.99 15.15
C GLN A 100 11.10 4.36 14.62
N LYS A 101 10.58 4.83 13.49
CA LYS A 101 9.42 4.20 12.82
C LYS A 101 9.77 2.87 12.16
N GLY A 102 11.03 2.72 11.73
CA GLY A 102 11.49 1.57 10.94
C GLY A 102 11.20 1.72 9.46
N GLU A 103 11.67 0.74 8.68
CA GLU A 103 11.47 0.70 7.22
C GLU A 103 9.98 0.55 6.88
N PHE A 104 9.26 -0.31 7.60
CA PHE A 104 7.84 -0.56 7.39
C PHE A 104 7.02 -0.05 8.56
N SER A 105 5.94 0.66 8.26
CA SER A 105 4.87 0.97 9.21
C SER A 105 3.52 0.89 8.52
N GLY A 106 2.46 0.58 9.26
CA GLY A 106 1.16 0.44 8.64
C GLY A 106 0.05 0.13 9.62
N PHE A 107 -1.18 0.17 9.11
CA PHE A 107 -2.37 -0.19 9.85
C PHE A 107 -3.43 -0.78 8.94
N SER A 108 -4.36 -1.51 9.54
CA SER A 108 -5.62 -1.91 8.94
C SER A 108 -6.79 -1.57 9.86
N ILE A 109 -7.98 -1.43 9.27
CA ILE A 109 -9.23 -1.27 10.00
C ILE A 109 -9.97 -2.60 9.95
N GLU A 110 -10.43 -3.09 11.09
CA GLU A 110 -11.20 -4.33 11.23
C GLU A 110 -12.48 -4.33 10.40
N GLY A 111 -12.79 -5.46 9.76
CA GLY A 111 -14.07 -5.67 9.08
C GLY A 111 -14.16 -5.02 7.70
N GLY A 112 -15.29 -5.21 7.03
CA GLY A 112 -15.54 -4.67 5.69
C GLY A 112 -15.93 -3.19 5.70
N ALA A 113 -15.86 -2.58 4.52
CA ALA A 113 -16.42 -1.24 4.33
C ALA A 113 -17.95 -1.25 4.37
N GLY A 114 -18.54 -0.12 4.78
CA GLY A 114 -19.97 0.14 4.71
C GLY A 114 -20.47 0.27 3.28
N SER A 115 -21.76 0.56 3.13
CA SER A 115 -22.38 0.79 1.82
C SER A 115 -21.86 2.02 1.08
N ASP A 116 -21.26 2.95 1.82
CA ASP A 116 -20.61 4.18 1.35
C ASP A 116 -19.09 4.02 1.13
N GLY A 117 -18.55 2.81 1.33
CA GLY A 117 -17.12 2.53 1.20
C GLY A 117 -16.29 3.04 2.38
N GLU A 118 -16.90 3.48 3.48
CA GLU A 118 -16.18 3.87 4.71
C GLU A 118 -15.94 2.68 5.65
N PHE A 119 -14.80 2.69 6.33
CA PHE A 119 -14.42 1.70 7.34
C PHE A 119 -14.63 2.26 8.74
N HIS A 120 -15.36 1.50 9.59
CA HIS A 120 -15.78 1.93 10.93
C HIS A 120 -15.29 1.03 12.07
N GLY A 121 -14.55 -0.04 11.75
CA GLY A 121 -14.01 -0.96 12.74
C GLY A 121 -12.83 -0.40 13.55
N LEU A 122 -12.23 -1.26 14.36
CA LEU A 122 -11.07 -0.91 15.16
C LEU A 122 -9.82 -0.79 14.29
N ARG A 123 -8.96 0.19 14.60
CA ARG A 123 -7.66 0.35 13.94
C ARG A 123 -6.62 -0.53 14.61
N PHE A 124 -6.03 -1.42 13.84
CA PHE A 124 -4.88 -2.22 14.24
C PHE A 124 -3.62 -1.68 13.58
N ASN A 125 -2.67 -1.21 14.39
CA ASN A 125 -1.35 -0.85 13.87
C ASN A 125 -0.50 -2.13 13.81
N ALA A 126 0.02 -2.42 12.64
CA ALA A 126 0.89 -3.58 12.44
C ALA A 126 2.27 -3.29 13.02
N LYS A 127 2.90 -4.31 13.61
CA LYS A 127 4.27 -4.18 14.09
C LYS A 127 5.23 -4.16 12.89
N PRO A 128 6.29 -3.33 12.92
CA PRO A 128 7.27 -3.29 11.84
C PRO A 128 7.87 -4.66 11.48
N GLU A 129 8.15 -5.49 12.48
CA GLU A 129 8.69 -6.84 12.29
C GLU A 129 7.72 -7.78 11.55
N ASP A 130 6.42 -7.67 11.82
CA ASP A 130 5.39 -8.48 11.16
C ASP A 130 5.24 -8.05 9.69
N LEU A 131 5.25 -6.74 9.43
CA LEU A 131 5.20 -6.20 8.06
C LEU A 131 6.43 -6.61 7.25
N ALA A 132 7.62 -6.56 7.85
CA ALA A 132 8.86 -6.99 7.21
C ALA A 132 8.85 -8.51 6.91
N ALA A 133 8.33 -9.33 7.83
CA ALA A 133 8.19 -10.76 7.62
C ALA A 133 7.20 -11.10 6.49
N ILE A 134 6.08 -10.37 6.40
CA ILE A 134 5.12 -10.51 5.30
C ILE A 134 5.79 -10.09 3.98
N ALA A 135 6.43 -8.91 3.94
CA ALA A 135 7.10 -8.39 2.75
C ALA A 135 8.18 -9.34 2.22
N ALA A 136 8.98 -9.94 3.12
CA ALA A 136 9.98 -10.94 2.76
C ALA A 136 9.40 -12.23 2.15
N GLY A 137 8.13 -12.54 2.43
CA GLY A 137 7.40 -13.67 1.87
C GLY A 137 6.70 -13.39 0.53
N ILE A 138 6.80 -12.16 -0.01
CA ILE A 138 6.21 -11.78 -1.29
C ILE A 138 7.18 -12.15 -2.41
N ASP A 139 6.91 -13.29 -3.07
CA ASP A 139 7.76 -13.82 -4.14
C ASP A 139 7.66 -12.96 -5.43
N ASP A 140 6.46 -12.44 -5.75
CA ASP A 140 6.22 -11.60 -6.94
C ASP A 140 5.49 -10.30 -6.57
N ALA A 141 6.27 -9.24 -6.38
CA ALA A 141 5.76 -7.92 -6.05
C ALA A 141 5.25 -7.20 -7.31
N THR A 142 4.02 -7.52 -7.70
CA THR A 142 3.30 -6.85 -8.79
C THR A 142 2.59 -5.60 -8.32
N GLY A 143 2.33 -4.67 -9.24
CA GLY A 143 1.48 -3.50 -8.99
C GLY A 143 -0.01 -3.81 -9.07
N CYS A 144 -0.85 -2.79 -9.00
CA CYS A 144 -2.26 -2.82 -9.36
C CYS A 144 -2.48 -2.61 -10.86
N SER A 145 -3.65 -3.01 -11.34
CA SER A 145 -4.09 -2.66 -12.68
C SER A 145 -4.14 -1.14 -12.83
N ASN A 146 -3.70 -0.63 -13.99
CA ASN A 146 -3.53 0.81 -14.25
C ASN A 146 -2.38 1.49 -13.49
N ASP A 147 -1.47 0.73 -12.86
CA ASP A 147 -0.17 1.27 -12.48
C ASP A 147 0.56 1.72 -13.73
N LEU A 148 0.90 3.02 -13.74
CA LEU A 148 1.68 3.73 -14.73
C LEU A 148 2.54 2.76 -15.56
N GLU A 149 2.10 2.51 -16.79
CA GLU A 149 2.81 1.81 -17.88
C GLU A 149 4.23 1.39 -17.49
N MET A 150 4.43 0.11 -17.18
CA MET A 150 5.77 -0.48 -17.07
C MET A 150 6.59 -0.04 -18.28
N PRO A 151 7.70 0.72 -18.15
CA PRO A 151 8.67 0.70 -19.21
C PRO A 151 9.18 -0.74 -19.29
N ALA A 152 8.86 -1.42 -20.39
CA ALA A 152 9.40 -2.74 -20.69
C ALA A 152 10.92 -2.74 -20.42
N PRO A 153 11.50 -3.83 -19.88
CA PRO A 153 12.93 -3.90 -19.69
C PRO A 153 13.60 -3.61 -21.03
N ALA A 154 14.45 -2.59 -21.06
CA ALA A 154 15.26 -2.28 -22.22
C ALA A 154 16.04 -3.55 -22.58
N LYS A 155 15.71 -4.13 -23.73
CA LYS A 155 16.46 -5.25 -24.28
C LYS A 155 17.88 -4.75 -24.53
N SER A 156 18.85 -5.31 -23.79
CA SER A 156 20.26 -5.20 -24.12
C SER A 156 20.62 -6.15 -25.26
#